data_AF-A0A354UPZ9-F1
#
_entry.id   AF-A0A354UPZ9-F1
#
_cell.length_a   1.000
_cell.length_b   1.000
_cell.length_c   1.000
_cell.angle_alpha   90.00
_cell.angle_beta   90.00
_cell.angle_gamma   90.00
#
_symmetry.space_group_name_H-M   'P 1'
#
loop_
_entity.id
_entity.type
_entity.pdbx_description
1 polymer ?
#
loop_
_entity_poly.entity_id
_entity_poly.type
_entity_poly.pdbx_seq_one_letter_code
_entity_poly.pdbx_strand_id
1 'polypeptide(L)'
;MTYAKKLLVIVTLVLSLCAVSIFAVGCGNNTDSTVKEGDYEGKYTCTYTDNGTEVHAGYVVKFSVDKDGKLWYFSTSAPAADWQGATADDKYTTPALGQRPWDSGKILGQFDGEWTVDDFLKIKVNVDKNGCPTGEKPIESEKELTVGVGYEVGTGIVILAAQSALKAAM
;
A
#
# COMPACT_ATOMS: atom_id res chain seq x y z
N MET A 1 19.99 -35.14 -53.67
CA MET A 1 18.83 -35.90 -53.15
C MET A 1 19.02 -35.96 -51.64
N THR A 2 18.17 -35.41 -50.77
CA THR A 2 16.73 -35.22 -50.84
C THR A 2 16.33 -34.00 -49.99
N TYR A 3 15.40 -33.23 -50.52
CA TYR A 3 14.80 -32.06 -49.89
C TYR A 3 13.75 -32.45 -48.83
N ALA A 4 13.51 -31.49 -47.93
CA ALA A 4 12.26 -31.20 -47.23
C ALA A 4 11.92 -32.02 -45.98
N LYS A 5 11.76 -31.30 -44.85
CA LYS A 5 10.43 -30.98 -44.30
C LYS A 5 10.51 -29.70 -43.45
N LYS A 6 9.76 -28.68 -43.88
CA LYS A 6 9.38 -27.49 -43.12
C LYS A 6 8.16 -27.84 -42.24
N LEU A 7 8.15 -27.38 -40.99
CA LEU A 7 6.94 -27.08 -40.19
C LEU A 7 7.42 -26.16 -39.04
N LEU A 8 7.30 -24.82 -39.10
CA LEU A 8 6.14 -23.94 -38.92
C LEU A 8 5.75 -23.70 -37.43
N VAL A 9 6.01 -22.46 -36.96
CA VAL A 9 5.21 -21.62 -36.03
C VAL A 9 5.26 -22.04 -34.54
N ILE A 10 5.57 -21.19 -33.55
CA ILE A 10 4.80 -20.05 -33.02
C ILE A 10 5.69 -19.07 -32.22
N VAL A 11 5.39 -17.78 -32.37
CA VAL A 11 5.89 -16.62 -31.61
C VAL A 11 5.54 -16.72 -30.14
N THR A 12 6.49 -16.50 -29.23
CA THR A 12 6.17 -15.97 -27.90
C THR A 12 7.12 -14.85 -27.53
N LEU A 13 6.61 -13.65 -27.76
CA LEU A 13 7.00 -12.40 -27.14
C LEU A 13 6.83 -12.56 -25.63
N VAL A 14 7.91 -12.47 -24.85
CA VAL A 14 7.81 -12.16 -23.42
C VAL A 14 8.73 -10.98 -23.16
N LEU A 15 8.09 -9.84 -22.91
CA LEU A 15 8.70 -8.62 -22.41
C LEU A 15 9.61 -8.96 -21.21
N SER A 16 10.91 -8.90 -21.44
CA SER A 16 11.89 -8.65 -20.39
C SER A 16 11.99 -7.14 -20.24
N LEU A 17 11.02 -6.53 -19.57
CA LEU A 17 11.26 -5.26 -18.90
C LEU A 17 11.82 -5.63 -17.52
N CYS A 18 13.15 -5.71 -17.45
CA CYS A 18 13.85 -5.81 -16.17
C CYS A 18 13.48 -4.59 -15.34
N ALA A 19 12.76 -4.85 -14.25
CA ALA A 19 12.59 -3.93 -13.14
C ALA A 19 13.96 -3.40 -12.72
N VAL A 20 14.20 -2.11 -12.93
CA VAL A 20 15.35 -1.42 -12.35
C VAL A 20 15.04 -1.27 -10.88
N SER A 21 15.56 -2.19 -10.06
CA SER A 21 15.63 -2.02 -8.62
C SER A 21 16.58 -0.86 -8.33
N ILE A 22 16.04 0.35 -8.14
CA ILE A 22 16.84 1.50 -7.73
C ILE A 22 17.19 1.28 -6.25
N PHE A 23 18.35 0.68 -6.00
CA PHE A 23 19.05 0.85 -4.74
C PHE A 23 19.59 2.28 -4.71
N ALA A 24 18.84 3.19 -4.09
CA ALA A 24 19.28 4.56 -3.87
C ALA A 24 20.40 4.58 -2.83
N VAL A 25 21.65 4.40 -3.28
CA VAL A 25 22.83 4.90 -2.57
C VAL A 25 23.41 6.01 -3.44
N GLY A 26 23.12 7.26 -3.06
CA GLY A 26 23.63 8.44 -3.76
C GLY A 26 23.53 9.68 -2.88
N CYS A 27 24.65 10.08 -2.29
CA CYS A 27 24.86 11.46 -1.86
C CYS A 27 24.83 12.35 -3.12
N GLY A 28 23.82 13.19 -3.27
CA GLY A 28 23.73 14.10 -4.40
C GLY A 28 22.48 14.96 -4.33
N ASN A 29 22.67 16.24 -4.03
CA ASN A 29 21.65 17.28 -4.01
C ASN A 29 20.72 17.20 -5.21
N ASN A 30 19.45 16.89 -4.96
CA ASN A 30 18.29 17.42 -5.69
C ASN A 30 17.12 17.39 -4.70
N THR A 31 16.87 18.54 -4.07
CA THR A 31 15.61 18.82 -3.36
C THR A 31 14.50 18.96 -4.40
N ASP A 32 14.13 17.84 -5.00
CA ASP A 32 12.91 17.72 -5.78
C ASP A 32 11.93 17.01 -4.84
N SER A 33 11.19 17.81 -4.08
CA SER A 33 10.23 17.37 -3.04
C SER A 33 9.03 16.60 -3.61
N THR A 34 9.16 16.07 -4.82
CA THR A 34 8.10 15.52 -5.64
C THR A 34 8.36 14.03 -5.83
N VAL A 35 7.41 13.21 -5.39
CA VAL A 35 7.47 11.74 -5.54
C VAL A 35 7.52 11.39 -7.04
N LYS A 36 8.48 10.55 -7.43
CA LYS A 36 8.68 10.14 -8.83
C LYS A 36 7.68 9.09 -9.28
N GLU A 37 7.57 8.88 -10.59
CA GLU A 37 6.88 7.71 -11.14
C GLU A 37 7.58 6.42 -10.67
N GLY A 38 6.80 5.41 -10.27
CA GLY A 38 7.34 4.13 -9.85
C GLY A 38 6.41 3.32 -8.97
N ASP A 39 6.90 2.17 -8.53
CA ASP A 39 6.21 1.28 -7.60
C ASP A 39 6.68 1.53 -6.16
N TYR A 40 5.73 1.57 -5.24
CA TYR A 40 5.93 1.91 -3.85
C TYR A 40 5.40 0.81 -2.94
N GLU A 41 6.15 0.52 -1.87
CA GLU A 41 5.73 -0.39 -0.82
C GLU A 41 5.80 0.34 0.53
N GLY A 42 4.64 0.48 1.16
CA GLY A 42 4.46 1.11 2.45
C GLY A 42 4.04 0.12 3.50
N LYS A 43 4.40 0.41 4.76
CA LYS A 43 4.09 -0.47 5.89
C LYS A 43 3.63 0.35 7.07
N TYR A 44 2.59 -0.13 7.73
CA TYR A 44 2.13 0.44 8.98
C TYR A 44 1.64 -0.68 9.88
N THR A 45 2.15 -0.74 11.09
CA THR A 45 1.57 -1.54 12.17
C THR A 45 1.31 -0.66 13.37
N CYS A 46 0.43 -1.14 14.22
CA CYS A 46 0.17 -0.55 15.50
C CYS A 46 -0.25 -1.66 16.48
N THR A 47 -0.26 -1.33 17.77
CA THR A 47 -0.66 -2.25 18.83
C THR A 47 -1.79 -1.63 19.65
N TYR A 48 -2.88 -2.37 19.82
CA TYR A 48 -4.01 -1.97 20.67
C TYR A 48 -4.44 -3.10 21.60
N THR A 49 -5.21 -2.75 22.63
CA THR A 49 -5.78 -3.73 23.56
C THR A 49 -7.23 -4.00 23.21
N ASP A 50 -7.56 -5.24 22.86
CA ASP A 50 -8.93 -5.71 22.65
C ASP A 50 -9.30 -6.73 23.72
N ASN A 51 -10.35 -6.43 24.51
CA ASN A 51 -10.81 -7.28 25.61
C ASN A 51 -9.69 -7.78 26.56
N GLY A 52 -8.71 -6.91 26.84
CA GLY A 52 -7.56 -7.22 27.71
C GLY A 52 -6.44 -8.02 27.03
N THR A 53 -6.55 -8.28 25.73
CA THR A 53 -5.50 -8.94 24.93
C THR A 53 -4.79 -7.91 24.07
N GLU A 54 -3.47 -7.97 24.01
CA GLU A 54 -2.68 -7.16 23.09
C GLU A 54 -2.84 -7.70 21.66
N VAL A 55 -3.20 -6.82 20.74
CA VAL A 55 -3.39 -7.14 19.32
C VAL A 55 -2.41 -6.31 18.51
N HIS A 56 -1.53 -7.02 17.80
CA HIS A 56 -0.70 -6.43 16.76
C HIS A 56 -1.48 -6.41 15.45
N ALA A 57 -1.68 -5.23 14.89
CA ALA A 57 -2.40 -5.05 13.64
C ALA A 57 -1.56 -4.32 12.61
N GLY A 58 -1.74 -4.62 11.34
CA GLY A 58 -1.09 -3.85 10.31
C GLY A 58 -1.33 -4.31 8.88
N TYR A 59 -0.76 -3.55 7.95
CA TYR A 59 -0.76 -3.83 6.53
C TYR A 59 0.59 -3.50 5.91
N VAL A 60 0.97 -4.32 4.93
CA VAL A 60 1.87 -3.92 3.85
C VAL A 60 1.02 -3.52 2.67
N VAL A 61 1.24 -2.32 2.15
CA VAL A 61 0.49 -1.74 1.03
C VAL A 61 1.43 -1.54 -0.13
N LYS A 62 1.03 -1.99 -1.32
CA LYS A 62 1.74 -1.74 -2.59
C LYS A 62 0.85 -0.93 -3.50
N PHE A 63 1.43 0.01 -4.21
CA PHE A 63 0.76 0.86 -5.19
C PHE A 63 1.79 1.45 -6.15
N SER A 64 1.34 2.03 -7.25
CA SER A 64 2.19 2.71 -8.23
C SER A 64 1.82 4.19 -8.29
N VAL A 65 2.80 5.04 -8.58
CA VAL A 65 2.61 6.45 -8.93
C VAL A 65 2.92 6.60 -10.41
N ASP A 66 2.02 7.18 -11.19
CA ASP A 66 2.25 7.45 -12.61
C ASP A 66 3.01 8.76 -12.86
N LYS A 67 3.33 9.04 -14.12
CA LYS A 67 4.03 10.27 -14.55
C LYS A 67 3.30 11.57 -14.17
N ASP A 68 1.99 11.52 -13.94
CA ASP A 68 1.15 12.66 -13.59
C ASP A 68 0.93 12.76 -12.07
N GLY A 69 1.64 11.92 -11.29
CA GLY A 69 1.56 11.88 -9.83
C GLY A 69 0.29 11.21 -9.30
N LYS A 70 -0.44 10.46 -10.13
CA LYS A 70 -1.64 9.73 -9.70
C LYS A 70 -1.29 8.35 -9.16
N LEU A 71 -2.08 7.90 -8.19
CA LEU A 71 -1.90 6.62 -7.53
C LEU A 71 -2.71 5.52 -8.23
N TRP A 72 -2.15 4.31 -8.30
CA TRP A 72 -2.75 3.17 -8.99
C TRP A 72 -2.41 1.83 -8.33
N TYR A 73 -3.20 0.80 -8.64
CA TYR A 73 -2.92 -0.60 -8.34
C TYR A 73 -2.71 -0.90 -6.85
N PHE A 74 -3.53 -0.30 -5.99
CA PHE A 74 -3.46 -0.57 -4.57
C PHE A 74 -3.70 -2.06 -4.27
N SER A 75 -2.78 -2.66 -3.52
CA SER A 75 -2.92 -4.00 -2.99
C SER A 75 -2.39 -4.06 -1.56
N THR A 76 -2.91 -5.01 -0.78
CA THR A 76 -2.57 -5.16 0.63
C THR A 76 -2.19 -6.59 0.96
N SER A 77 -1.31 -6.76 1.94
CA SER A 77 -0.94 -8.06 2.50
C SER A 77 -0.63 -7.94 3.99
N ALA A 78 -0.68 -9.07 4.68
CA ALA A 78 -0.33 -9.12 6.10
C ALA A 78 1.17 -8.84 6.29
N PRO A 79 1.56 -8.07 7.33
CA PRO A 79 2.95 -7.96 7.74
C PRO A 79 3.54 -9.32 8.13
N ALA A 80 4.84 -9.49 7.93
CA ALA A 80 5.56 -10.68 8.41
C ALA A 80 5.61 -10.68 9.95
N ALA A 81 5.59 -11.87 10.56
CA ALA A 81 5.51 -12.06 12.01
C ALA A 81 6.75 -11.53 12.78
N ASP A 82 7.90 -11.39 12.12
CA ASP A 82 9.16 -10.95 12.70
C ASP A 82 9.37 -9.42 12.66
N TRP A 83 8.32 -8.65 12.40
CA TRP A 83 8.42 -7.20 12.22
C TRP A 83 8.36 -6.43 13.55
N GLN A 84 9.16 -5.37 13.71
CA GLN A 84 9.15 -4.41 14.83
C GLN A 84 8.93 -4.98 16.25
N GLY A 85 9.85 -5.82 16.74
CA GLY A 85 9.83 -6.23 18.15
C GLY A 85 8.71 -7.21 18.51
N ALA A 86 7.93 -7.64 17.52
CA ALA A 86 7.11 -8.82 17.58
C ALA A 86 7.97 -10.02 17.98
N THR A 87 7.56 -10.72 19.03
CA THR A 87 8.07 -12.03 19.40
C THR A 87 7.73 -13.03 18.29
N ALA A 88 8.45 -14.14 18.19
CA ALA A 88 8.21 -15.15 17.14
C ALA A 88 6.78 -15.76 17.15
N ASP A 89 6.00 -15.48 18.19
CA ASP A 89 4.61 -15.91 18.37
C ASP A 89 3.57 -14.84 17.98
N ASP A 90 3.99 -13.62 17.68
CA ASP A 90 3.08 -12.51 17.37
C ASP A 90 2.52 -12.65 15.95
N LYS A 91 1.23 -12.95 15.90
CA LYS A 91 0.45 -13.02 14.66
C LYS A 91 -0.15 -11.66 14.38
N TYR A 92 0.36 -10.97 13.36
CA TYR A 92 -0.27 -9.75 12.88
C TYR A 92 -1.68 -10.03 12.38
N THR A 93 -2.62 -9.29 12.95
CA THR A 93 -3.99 -9.21 12.45
C THR A 93 -4.06 -8.19 11.32
N THR A 94 -4.89 -8.46 10.32
CA THR A 94 -5.21 -7.53 9.25
C THR A 94 -6.66 -7.08 9.43
N PRO A 95 -6.93 -5.95 10.11
CA PRO A 95 -8.30 -5.51 10.39
C PRO A 95 -9.11 -5.37 9.09
N ALA A 96 -10.34 -5.86 9.08
CA ALA A 96 -11.12 -5.98 7.85
C ALA A 96 -11.20 -4.68 7.04
N LEU A 97 -11.14 -4.83 5.71
CA LEU A 97 -11.36 -3.76 4.73
C LEU A 97 -12.71 -3.98 4.04
N GLY A 98 -13.68 -3.15 4.39
CA GLY A 98 -15.04 -3.26 3.88
C GLY A 98 -15.84 -4.43 4.48
N GLN A 99 -17.15 -4.45 4.18
CA GLN A 99 -18.09 -5.37 4.84
C GLN A 99 -17.86 -6.85 4.55
N ARG A 100 -17.21 -7.17 3.43
CA ARG A 100 -16.96 -8.53 2.98
C ARG A 100 -15.56 -8.63 2.39
N PRO A 101 -14.94 -9.82 2.34
CA PRO A 101 -13.58 -9.98 1.80
C PRO A 101 -13.38 -9.38 0.39
N TRP A 102 -14.42 -9.43 -0.46
CA TRP A 102 -14.41 -8.85 -1.81
C TRP A 102 -14.71 -7.35 -1.87
N ASP A 103 -15.06 -6.70 -0.76
CA ASP A 103 -15.24 -5.24 -0.70
C ASP A 103 -13.91 -4.50 -0.50
N SER A 104 -12.84 -5.20 -0.08
CA SER A 104 -11.49 -4.63 0.03
C SER A 104 -11.05 -3.98 -1.28
N GLY A 105 -11.30 -4.64 -2.43
CA GLY A 105 -11.01 -4.08 -3.75
C GLY A 105 -11.78 -2.79 -4.08
N LYS A 106 -12.98 -2.59 -3.52
CA LYS A 106 -13.73 -1.33 -3.69
C LYS A 106 -13.10 -0.20 -2.86
N ILE A 107 -12.66 -0.51 -1.64
CA ILE A 107 -11.99 0.45 -0.77
C ILE A 107 -10.63 0.85 -1.35
N LEU A 108 -9.87 -0.11 -1.91
CA LEU A 108 -8.58 0.17 -2.52
C LEU A 108 -8.72 0.84 -3.89
N GLY A 109 -9.66 0.38 -4.72
CA GLY A 109 -9.89 0.90 -6.06
C GLY A 109 -10.41 2.34 -6.10
N GLN A 110 -10.88 2.90 -4.97
CA GLN A 110 -11.25 4.32 -4.91
C GLN A 110 -10.04 5.26 -5.01
N PHE A 111 -8.83 4.74 -4.77
CA PHE A 111 -7.59 5.51 -4.90
C PHE A 111 -7.06 5.51 -6.33
N ASP A 112 -7.32 4.43 -7.07
CA ASP A 112 -6.78 4.19 -8.40
C ASP A 112 -7.25 5.23 -9.43
N GLY A 113 -6.30 6.04 -9.92
CA GLY A 113 -6.51 7.05 -10.96
C GLY A 113 -7.23 8.33 -10.52
N GLU A 114 -7.84 8.29 -9.34
CA GLU A 114 -8.59 9.39 -8.77
C GLU A 114 -7.72 10.26 -7.86
N TRP A 115 -6.73 9.71 -7.17
CA TRP A 115 -5.95 10.47 -6.18
C TRP A 115 -4.55 10.81 -6.70
N THR A 116 -4.14 12.05 -6.48
CA THR A 116 -2.74 12.45 -6.63
C THR A 116 -1.95 12.18 -5.35
N VAL A 117 -0.62 12.11 -5.43
CA VAL A 117 0.28 12.04 -4.27
C VAL A 117 -0.06 13.14 -3.26
N ASP A 118 -0.23 14.38 -3.72
CA ASP A 118 -0.53 15.53 -2.85
C ASP A 118 -1.89 15.40 -2.16
N ASP A 119 -2.93 15.01 -2.89
CA ASP A 119 -4.26 14.78 -2.32
C ASP A 119 -4.23 13.68 -1.26
N PHE A 120 -3.50 12.60 -1.55
CA PHE A 120 -3.41 11.44 -0.67
C PHE A 120 -2.61 11.75 0.61
N LEU A 121 -1.53 12.53 0.50
CA LEU A 121 -0.75 12.97 1.66
C LEU A 121 -1.52 13.91 2.59
N LYS A 122 -2.56 14.59 2.09
CA LYS A 122 -3.45 15.44 2.90
C LYS A 122 -4.51 14.67 3.67
N ILE A 123 -4.75 13.39 3.37
CA ILE A 123 -5.67 12.56 4.16
C ILE A 123 -5.15 12.49 5.60
N LYS A 124 -6.00 12.82 6.58
CA LYS A 124 -5.65 12.74 8.00
C LYS A 124 -6.34 11.54 8.65
N VAL A 125 -5.53 10.65 9.19
CA VAL A 125 -5.99 9.51 9.99
C VAL A 125 -5.74 9.85 11.46
N ASN A 126 -6.82 9.89 12.24
CA ASN A 126 -6.73 10.07 13.68
C ASN A 126 -6.20 8.78 14.33
N VAL A 127 -5.14 8.90 15.13
CA VAL A 127 -4.53 7.79 15.86
C VAL A 127 -4.51 8.06 17.36
N ASP A 128 -4.50 7.00 18.16
CA ASP A 128 -4.30 7.09 19.60
C ASP A 128 -2.83 7.33 19.99
N LYS A 129 -2.56 7.32 21.30
CA LYS A 129 -1.22 7.46 21.87
C LYS A 129 -0.23 6.37 21.44
N ASN A 130 -0.72 5.22 20.96
CA ASN A 130 0.09 4.10 20.49
C ASN A 130 0.23 4.12 18.96
N GLY A 131 -0.31 5.14 18.28
CA GLY A 131 -0.31 5.24 16.83
C GLY A 131 -1.35 4.34 16.16
N CYS A 132 -2.31 3.77 16.88
CA CYS A 132 -3.39 2.99 16.26
C CYS A 132 -4.55 3.89 15.81
N PRO A 133 -5.03 3.74 14.55
CA PRO A 133 -6.33 4.27 14.19
C PRO A 133 -7.42 3.67 15.07
N THR A 134 -8.26 4.50 15.68
CA THR A 134 -9.28 4.03 16.63
C THR A 134 -10.66 3.88 16.00
N GLY A 135 -10.89 4.49 14.84
CA GLY A 135 -12.22 4.57 14.22
C GLY A 135 -13.23 5.45 14.97
N GLU A 136 -12.87 6.01 16.13
CA GLU A 136 -13.74 6.90 16.93
C GLU A 136 -13.97 8.24 16.24
N LYS A 137 -13.01 8.65 15.40
CA LYS A 137 -13.09 9.86 14.58
C LYS A 137 -13.05 9.46 13.11
N PRO A 138 -13.80 10.18 12.25
CA PRO A 138 -13.73 9.95 10.82
C PRO A 138 -12.32 10.21 10.28
N ILE A 139 -11.99 9.55 9.18
CA ILE A 139 -10.83 9.88 8.36
C ILE A 139 -11.16 11.19 7.63
N GLU A 140 -10.32 12.20 7.79
CA GLU A 140 -10.54 13.52 7.20
C GLU A 140 -9.82 13.61 5.85
N SER A 141 -10.50 14.14 4.84
CA SER A 141 -9.98 14.30 3.49
C SER A 141 -10.64 15.50 2.80
N GLU A 142 -9.91 16.14 1.88
CA GLU A 142 -10.46 17.18 1.00
C GLU A 142 -11.32 16.59 -0.13
N LYS A 143 -11.04 15.34 -0.53
CA LYS A 143 -11.82 14.56 -1.49
C LYS A 143 -12.78 13.62 -0.77
N GLU A 144 -13.89 13.28 -1.42
CA GLU A 144 -14.81 12.26 -0.90
C GLU A 144 -14.08 10.91 -0.78
N LEU A 145 -14.08 10.37 0.44
CA LEU A 145 -13.52 9.07 0.76
C LEU A 145 -14.65 8.21 1.34
N THR A 146 -15.00 7.13 0.66
CA THR A 146 -16.05 6.23 1.12
C THR A 146 -15.43 5.18 2.03
N VAL A 147 -15.65 5.33 3.34
CA VAL A 147 -15.23 4.37 4.37
C VAL A 147 -16.46 3.71 4.95
N GLY A 148 -16.50 2.37 4.94
CA GLY A 148 -17.59 1.64 5.56
C GLY A 148 -17.54 1.79 7.09
N VAL A 149 -18.70 1.97 7.71
CA VAL A 149 -18.82 2.02 9.18
C VAL A 149 -18.28 0.72 9.81
N GLY A 150 -17.36 0.86 10.77
CA GLY A 150 -16.69 -0.25 11.45
C GLY A 150 -15.42 -0.75 10.75
N TYR A 151 -15.01 -0.15 9.63
CA TYR A 151 -13.81 -0.50 8.85
C TYR A 151 -12.79 0.63 8.80
N GLU A 152 -12.97 1.66 9.62
CA GLU A 152 -12.13 2.84 9.71
C GLU A 152 -10.72 2.49 10.16
N VAL A 153 -10.57 1.50 11.06
CA VAL A 153 -9.27 1.07 11.56
C VAL A 153 -8.41 0.48 10.44
N GLY A 154 -8.94 -0.52 9.72
CA GLY A 154 -8.23 -1.14 8.60
C GLY A 154 -7.91 -0.13 7.50
N THR A 155 -8.89 0.72 7.14
CA THR A 155 -8.71 1.75 6.12
C THR A 155 -7.64 2.78 6.54
N GLY A 156 -7.65 3.20 7.81
CA GLY A 156 -6.66 4.11 8.36
C GLY A 156 -5.24 3.54 8.32
N ILE A 157 -5.07 2.26 8.67
CA ILE A 157 -3.76 1.58 8.59
C ILE A 157 -3.26 1.53 7.14
N VAL A 158 -4.12 1.22 6.16
CA VAL A 158 -3.75 1.21 4.74
C VAL A 158 -3.27 2.59 4.27
N ILE A 159 -4.01 3.64 4.62
CA ILE A 159 -3.65 5.02 4.24
C ILE A 159 -2.31 5.40 4.87
N LEU A 160 -2.12 5.15 6.17
CA LEU A 160 -0.87 5.47 6.86
C LEU A 160 0.32 4.68 6.30
N ALA A 161 0.12 3.42 5.92
CA ALA A 161 1.14 2.61 5.26
C ALA A 161 1.55 3.23 3.93
N ALA A 162 0.61 3.55 3.04
CA ALA A 162 0.94 4.18 1.76
C ALA A 162 1.58 5.57 1.94
N GLN A 163 1.08 6.40 2.87
CA GLN A 163 1.68 7.69 3.18
C GLN A 163 3.12 7.56 3.70
N SER A 164 3.44 6.50 4.45
CA SER A 164 4.80 6.25 4.92
C SER A 164 5.77 6.01 3.75
N ALA A 165 5.34 5.28 2.71
CA ALA A 165 6.16 5.05 1.52
C ALA A 165 6.40 6.34 0.73
N LEU A 166 5.34 7.13 0.53
CA LEU A 166 5.43 8.42 -0.16
C LEU A 166 6.39 9.37 0.56
N LYS A 167 6.22 9.53 1.88
CA LYS A 167 7.08 10.41 2.69
C LYS A 167 8.54 9.96 2.74
N ALA A 168 8.81 8.66 2.67
CA ALA A 168 10.17 8.13 2.63
C ALA A 168 10.86 8.31 1.27
N ALA A 169 10.09 8.59 0.22
CA ALA A 169 10.59 8.76 -1.15
C ALA A 169 10.78 10.23 -1.56
N MET A 170 10.43 11.18 -0.67
CA MET A 170 10.63 12.64 -0.82
C MET A 170 11.92 13.08 -0.13
#